data_AF-A0A955B0H9-F1
#
_entry.id   AF-A0A955B0H9-F1
#
_cell.length_a   1.000
_cell.length_b   1.000
_cell.length_c   1.000
_cell.angle_alpha   90.00
_cell.angle_beta   90.00
_cell.angle_gamma   90.00
#
_symmetry.space_group_name_H-M   'P 1'
#
loop_
_entity.id
_entity.type
_entity.pdbx_description
1 polymer ?
#
loop_
_entity_poly.entity_id
_entity_poly.type
_entity_poly.pdbx_seq_one_letter_code
_entity_poly.pdbx_strand_id
1 'polypeptide(L)'
;MSWTNVRLIFQREFRDQLRDRRTLFTIVVLPLLLYPLLGMTFLQVAQFMQEHPTKILLVGSNSLPNDPPLLIDDGDMGDPRFARELVSDEEMRLIQLELIATPPVERANDAMREWAQEMIQSGEYDLIVDFPPGFGERLVASRRSLADRSETDADVDSTSPSSAEESAETVETAVPEPKLFVNKANDRSRVAHDRMETILRNWRGDFVRESFKQNNIPPAASEPFVYENEDIAHEVTRRAAVWSKVLPFVVLIWAL
;
A
#
# COMPACT_ATOMS: atom_id res chain seq x y z
N MET A 1 -3.78 40.71 -60.38
CA MET A 1 -4.25 40.97 -59.00
C MET A 1 -3.25 41.91 -58.33
N SER A 2 -3.65 43.10 -57.90
CA SER A 2 -2.72 44.13 -57.44
C SER A 2 -2.23 43.86 -56.00
N TRP A 3 -1.15 43.09 -55.87
CA TRP A 3 -0.52 42.72 -54.60
C TRP A 3 -0.09 43.91 -53.74
N THR A 4 0.26 45.04 -54.35
CA THR A 4 0.65 46.27 -53.65
C THR A 4 -0.48 46.85 -52.80
N ASN A 5 -1.72 46.82 -53.31
CA ASN A 5 -2.89 47.32 -52.58
C ASN A 5 -3.25 46.39 -51.40
N VAL A 6 -3.15 45.08 -51.61
CA VAL A 6 -3.37 44.07 -50.55
C VAL A 6 -2.39 44.28 -49.40
N ARG A 7 -1.10 44.51 -49.69
CA ARG A 7 -0.07 44.76 -48.67
C ARG A 7 -0.33 46.04 -47.87
N LEU A 8 -0.78 47.11 -48.52
CA LEU A 8 -1.12 48.38 -47.85
C LEU A 8 -2.30 48.21 -46.89
N ILE A 9 -3.34 47.50 -47.33
CA ILE A 9 -4.52 47.21 -46.49
C ILE A 9 -4.09 46.33 -45.30
N PHE A 10 -3.31 45.27 -45.54
CA PHE A 10 -2.83 44.38 -44.49
C PHE A 10 -2.01 45.09 -43.42
N GLN A 11 -1.04 45.94 -43.80
CA GLN A 11 -0.23 46.67 -42.83
C GLN A 11 -1.06 47.65 -41.99
N ARG A 12 -2.05 48.30 -42.59
CA ARG A 12 -2.97 49.16 -41.85
C ARG A 12 -3.76 48.36 -40.82
N GLU A 13 -4.38 47.27 -41.26
CA GLU A 13 -5.24 46.43 -40.42
C GLU A 13 -4.46 45.76 -39.28
N PHE A 14 -3.25 45.25 -39.57
CA PHE A 14 -2.38 44.66 -38.57
C PHE A 14 -1.95 45.68 -37.51
N ARG A 15 -1.65 46.92 -37.92
CA ARG A 15 -1.31 47.99 -36.97
C ARG A 15 -2.52 48.44 -36.16
N ASP A 16 -3.71 48.45 -36.74
CA ASP A 16 -4.95 48.74 -36.01
C ASP A 16 -5.26 47.64 -34.99
N GLN A 17 -5.05 46.36 -35.32
CA GLN A 17 -5.14 45.25 -34.36
C GLN A 17 -4.08 45.34 -33.25
N LEU A 18 -2.84 45.72 -33.58
CA LEU A 18 -1.80 45.93 -32.57
C LEU A 18 -2.07 47.12 -31.62
N ARG A 19 -2.94 48.06 -32.01
CA ARG A 19 -3.34 49.19 -31.15
C ARG A 19 -4.49 48.83 -30.21
N ASP A 20 -5.27 47.81 -30.56
CA ASP A 20 -6.28 47.28 -29.66
C ASP A 20 -5.61 46.42 -28.58
N ARG A 21 -5.13 47.09 -27.54
CA ARG A 21 -4.51 46.46 -26.37
C ARG A 21 -5.42 45.44 -25.69
N ARG A 22 -6.75 45.58 -25.81
CA ARG A 22 -7.69 44.65 -25.17
C ARG A 22 -7.70 43.33 -25.95
N THR A 23 -7.79 43.41 -27.27
CA THR A 23 -7.73 42.24 -28.15
C THR A 23 -6.35 41.56 -28.12
N LEU A 24 -5.26 42.33 -28.21
CA LEU A 24 -3.90 41.80 -28.10
C LEU A 24 -3.64 41.12 -26.74
N PHE A 25 -4.16 41.71 -25.66
CA PHE A 25 -4.02 41.13 -24.33
C PHE A 25 -4.73 39.77 -24.25
N THR A 26 -5.97 39.66 -24.72
CA THR A 26 -6.72 38.39 -24.68
C THR A 26 -6.16 37.33 -25.63
N ILE A 27 -5.68 37.70 -26.82
CA ILE A 27 -5.17 36.73 -27.80
C ILE A 27 -3.73 36.28 -27.48
N VAL A 28 -2.88 37.19 -26.99
CA VAL A 28 -1.45 36.91 -26.80
C VAL A 28 -1.08 36.79 -25.33
N VAL A 29 -1.42 37.79 -24.51
CA VAL A 29 -0.92 37.86 -23.12
C VAL A 29 -1.63 36.86 -22.22
N LEU A 30 -2.95 36.74 -22.33
CA LEU A 30 -3.77 35.90 -21.47
C LEU A 30 -3.43 34.40 -21.65
N PRO A 31 -3.35 33.81 -22.85
CA PRO A 31 -2.96 32.41 -22.99
C PRO A 31 -1.51 32.17 -22.56
N LEU A 32 -0.62 33.12 -22.85
CA LEU A 32 0.79 33.03 -22.49
C LEU A 32 1.04 33.10 -20.98
N LEU A 33 0.11 33.69 -20.20
CA LEU A 33 0.13 33.65 -18.74
C LEU A 33 -0.65 32.46 -18.16
N LEU A 34 -1.86 32.24 -18.67
CA LEU A 34 -2.85 31.34 -18.07
C LEU A 34 -2.53 29.88 -18.36
N TYR A 35 -2.01 29.54 -19.56
CA TYR A 35 -1.65 28.15 -19.88
C TYR A 35 -0.43 27.65 -19.10
N PRO A 36 0.67 28.42 -18.94
CA PRO A 36 1.76 28.00 -18.07
C PRO A 36 1.33 27.89 -16.61
N LEU A 37 0.45 28.78 -16.15
CA LEU A 37 -0.09 28.71 -14.79
C LEU A 37 -0.90 27.43 -14.58
N LEU A 38 -1.84 27.12 -15.48
CA LEU A 38 -2.61 25.86 -15.44
C LEU A 38 -1.72 24.62 -15.61
N GLY A 39 -0.70 24.70 -16.47
CA GLY A 39 0.27 23.62 -16.64
C GLY A 39 1.05 23.36 -15.36
N MET A 40 1.50 24.41 -14.67
CA MET A 40 2.19 24.29 -13.38
C MET A 40 1.27 23.73 -12.30
N THR A 41 0.01 24.17 -12.21
CA THR A 41 -0.93 23.60 -11.24
C THR A 41 -1.21 22.12 -11.52
N PHE A 42 -1.36 21.73 -12.78
CA PHE A 42 -1.52 20.32 -13.15
C PHE A 42 -0.28 19.49 -12.79
N LEU A 43 0.92 19.99 -13.08
CA LEU A 43 2.17 19.31 -12.72
C LEU A 43 2.35 19.18 -11.20
N GLN A 44 1.97 20.19 -10.41
CA GLN A 44 1.98 20.11 -8.95
C GLN A 44 1.02 19.04 -8.42
N VAL A 45 -0.22 18.98 -8.94
CA VAL A 45 -1.18 17.95 -8.55
C VAL A 45 -0.68 16.56 -8.95
N ALA A 46 -0.10 16.42 -10.14
CA ALA A 46 0.47 15.16 -10.61
C ALA A 46 1.63 14.70 -9.72
N GLN A 47 2.47 15.61 -9.23
CA GLN A 47 3.54 15.29 -8.27
C GLN A 47 3.01 14.87 -6.90
N PHE A 48 1.93 15.48 -6.42
CA PHE A 48 1.29 15.05 -5.18
C PHE A 48 0.65 13.66 -5.29
N MET A 49 0.24 13.27 -6.51
CA MET A 49 -0.22 11.92 -6.83
C MET A 49 0.90 10.91 -7.06
N GLN A 50 2.18 11.32 -7.11
CA GLN A 50 3.28 10.37 -7.24
C GLN A 50 3.39 9.53 -5.97
N GLU A 51 3.42 8.21 -6.15
CA GLU A 51 3.59 7.28 -5.04
C GLU A 51 5.00 7.43 -4.46
N HIS A 52 5.09 7.92 -3.23
CA HIS A 52 6.37 8.02 -2.53
C HIS A 52 6.84 6.63 -2.07
N PRO A 53 8.16 6.36 -2.10
CA PRO A 53 8.70 5.17 -1.49
C PRO A 53 8.44 5.20 0.03
N THR A 54 7.88 4.12 0.56
CA THR A 54 7.58 3.93 1.98
C THR A 54 8.71 3.16 2.64
N LYS A 55 9.25 3.71 3.73
CA LYS A 55 10.29 3.07 4.54
C LYS A 55 9.67 2.23 5.65
N ILE A 56 9.95 0.93 5.65
CA ILE A 56 9.40 -0.02 6.61
C ILE A 56 10.55 -0.69 7.36
N LEU A 57 10.50 -0.61 8.69
CA LEU A 57 11.44 -1.30 9.58
C LEU A 57 10.80 -2.59 10.11
N LEU A 58 11.47 -3.73 9.90
CA LEU A 58 11.08 -5.00 10.53
C LEU A 58 12.01 -5.28 11.70
N VAL A 59 11.43 -5.40 12.87
CA VAL A 59 12.08 -5.79 14.11
C VAL A 59 11.82 -7.27 14.37
N GLY A 60 12.87 -8.03 14.68
CA GLY A 60 12.77 -9.47 14.90
C GLY A 60 12.94 -10.29 13.63
N SER A 61 13.78 -9.84 12.68
CA SER A 61 14.07 -10.57 11.44
C SER A 61 14.47 -12.04 11.67
N ASN A 62 15.20 -12.33 12.75
CA ASN A 62 15.63 -13.69 13.11
C ASN A 62 14.51 -14.58 13.67
N SER A 63 13.35 -14.01 14.01
CA SER A 63 12.21 -14.74 14.53
C SER A 63 11.22 -15.14 13.44
N LEU A 64 11.51 -14.82 12.17
CA LEU A 64 10.66 -15.18 11.04
C LEU A 64 10.86 -16.66 10.66
N PRO A 65 9.78 -17.37 10.31
CA PRO A 65 9.89 -18.74 9.80
C PRO A 65 10.46 -18.75 8.37
N ASN A 66 11.14 -19.85 8.03
CA ASN A 66 11.74 -20.04 6.69
C ASN A 66 10.73 -20.50 5.64
N ASP A 67 9.62 -21.11 6.04
CA ASP A 67 8.63 -21.68 5.13
C ASP A 67 7.19 -21.49 5.64
N PRO A 68 6.35 -20.74 4.90
CA PRO A 68 6.66 -19.89 3.75
C PRO A 68 7.50 -18.64 4.13
N PRO A 69 8.49 -18.26 3.28
CA PRO A 69 9.35 -17.11 3.55
C PRO A 69 8.58 -15.79 3.35
N LEU A 70 8.69 -14.87 4.32
CA LEU A 70 8.21 -13.48 4.16
C LEU A 70 9.16 -12.65 3.30
N LEU A 71 10.46 -12.94 3.41
CA LEU A 71 11.56 -12.19 2.82
C LEU A 71 12.34 -13.10 1.86
N ILE A 72 12.81 -12.53 0.75
CA ILE A 72 13.76 -13.19 -0.14
C ILE A 72 15.16 -12.73 0.24
N ASP A 73 16.04 -13.69 0.44
CA ASP A 73 17.48 -13.47 0.51
C ASP A 73 18.04 -13.54 -0.93
N ASP A 74 18.14 -12.39 -1.60
CA ASP A 74 18.76 -12.27 -2.94
C ASP A 74 20.30 -12.25 -2.80
N GLY A 75 20.87 -13.20 -2.05
CA GLY A 75 22.30 -13.38 -1.85
C GLY A 75 23.01 -12.28 -1.04
N ASP A 76 24.24 -12.59 -0.64
CA ASP A 76 25.14 -11.93 0.35
C ASP A 76 25.37 -10.39 0.22
N MET A 77 24.72 -9.69 -0.73
CA MET A 77 24.77 -8.24 -0.94
C MET A 77 23.45 -7.60 -1.42
N GLY A 78 22.31 -8.30 -1.35
CA GLY A 78 21.00 -7.77 -1.74
C GLY A 78 20.35 -6.95 -0.63
N ASP A 79 19.75 -5.80 -0.97
CA ASP A 79 18.80 -5.13 -0.06
C ASP A 79 17.65 -6.09 0.26
N PRO A 80 17.20 -6.17 1.53
CA PRO A 80 16.15 -7.11 1.91
C PRO A 80 14.83 -6.77 1.21
N ARG A 81 14.15 -7.79 0.67
CA ARG A 81 12.90 -7.64 -0.10
C ARG A 81 11.86 -8.63 0.37
N PHE A 82 10.60 -8.28 0.20
CA PHE A 82 9.49 -9.22 0.40
C PHE A 82 9.46 -10.28 -0.70
N ALA A 83 8.87 -11.44 -0.41
CA ALA A 83 8.64 -12.47 -1.40
C ALA A 83 7.79 -11.96 -2.58
N ARG A 84 8.16 -12.33 -3.81
CA ARG A 84 7.52 -11.83 -5.05
C ARG A 84 6.08 -12.30 -5.18
N GLU A 85 5.74 -13.40 -4.52
CA GLU A 85 4.39 -13.94 -4.43
C GLU A 85 3.48 -13.06 -3.56
N LEU A 86 4.05 -12.26 -2.66
CA LEU A 86 3.31 -11.45 -1.70
C LEU A 86 3.02 -10.03 -2.20
N VAL A 87 3.87 -9.52 -3.10
CA VAL A 87 3.91 -8.09 -3.51
C VAL A 87 4.13 -7.96 -5.01
N SER A 88 3.40 -7.05 -5.66
CA SER A 88 3.60 -6.76 -7.08
C SER A 88 4.94 -6.07 -7.37
N ASP A 89 5.46 -6.20 -8.59
CA ASP A 89 6.72 -5.55 -9.00
C ASP A 89 6.70 -4.02 -8.88
N GLU A 90 5.52 -3.40 -9.04
CA GLU A 90 5.34 -1.96 -8.90
C GLU A 90 5.42 -1.54 -7.43
N GLU A 91 4.70 -2.21 -6.54
CA GLU A 91 4.73 -1.96 -5.10
C GLU A 91 6.11 -2.25 -4.50
N MET A 92 6.80 -3.30 -4.96
CA MET A 92 8.16 -3.62 -4.51
C MET A 92 9.15 -2.48 -4.76
N ARG A 93 8.98 -1.68 -5.82
CA ARG A 93 9.85 -0.50 -6.09
C ARG A 93 9.58 0.65 -5.14
N LEU A 94 8.40 0.66 -4.53
CA LEU A 94 7.92 1.71 -3.65
C LEU A 94 8.09 1.35 -2.18
N ILE A 95 8.72 0.21 -1.87
CA ILE A 95 9.00 -0.22 -0.50
C ILE A 95 10.51 -0.25 -0.29
N GLN A 96 10.96 0.45 0.74
CA GLN A 96 12.33 0.36 1.26
C GLN A 96 12.28 -0.38 2.59
N LEU A 97 13.01 -1.49 2.67
CA LEU A 97 12.96 -2.37 3.83
C LEU A 97 14.26 -2.27 4.62
N GLU A 98 14.14 -2.16 5.93
CA GLU A 98 15.26 -2.27 6.86
C GLU A 98 14.96 -3.35 7.89
N LEU A 99 15.96 -4.16 8.23
CA LEU A 99 15.82 -5.30 9.12
C LEU A 99 16.69 -5.10 10.36
N ILE A 100 16.11 -5.27 11.54
CA ILE A 100 16.85 -5.36 12.80
C ILE A 100 16.48 -6.65 13.53
N ALA A 101 17.49 -7.38 14.01
CA ALA A 101 17.27 -8.62 14.74
C ALA A 101 16.68 -8.37 16.14
N THR A 102 17.19 -7.36 16.83
CA THR A 102 16.78 -7.00 18.20
C THR A 102 16.58 -5.49 18.26
N PRO A 103 15.46 -5.02 18.85
CA PRO A 103 15.24 -3.59 19.04
C PRO A 103 16.28 -3.00 19.99
N PRO A 104 16.59 -1.70 19.86
CA PRO A 104 17.51 -0.99 20.76
C PRO A 104 16.91 -0.78 22.16
N VAL A 105 15.59 -0.96 22.30
CA VAL A 105 14.83 -0.77 23.54
C VAL A 105 14.22 -2.09 24.02
N GLU A 106 13.87 -2.16 25.31
CA GLU A 106 13.13 -3.28 25.85
C GLU A 106 11.76 -3.41 25.16
N ARG A 107 11.32 -4.66 24.94
CA ARG A 107 9.99 -4.96 24.35
C ARG A 107 8.81 -4.68 25.30
N ALA A 108 9.06 -4.02 26.43
CA ALA A 108 8.00 -3.48 27.26
C ALA A 108 7.14 -2.51 26.43
N ASN A 109 5.82 -2.63 26.56
CA ASN A 109 4.88 -1.94 25.67
C ASN A 109 5.11 -0.43 25.60
N ASP A 110 5.47 0.21 26.71
CA ASP A 110 5.63 1.67 26.76
C ASP A 110 6.94 2.12 26.11
N ALA A 111 8.07 1.50 26.44
CA ALA A 111 9.38 1.84 25.85
C ALA A 111 9.43 1.59 24.33
N MET A 112 8.86 0.47 23.87
CA MET A 112 8.77 0.18 22.44
C MET A 112 7.88 1.18 21.69
N ARG A 113 6.74 1.56 22.30
CA ARG A 113 5.83 2.56 21.71
C ARG A 113 6.48 3.93 21.60
N GLU A 114 7.16 4.37 22.66
CA GLU A 114 7.84 5.67 22.69
C GLU A 114 8.94 5.75 21.64
N TRP A 115 9.80 4.72 21.56
CA TRP A 115 10.83 4.64 20.53
C TRP A 115 10.24 4.60 19.13
N ALA A 116 9.24 3.74 18.87
CA ALA A 116 8.62 3.66 17.56
C ALA A 116 7.95 4.98 17.17
N GLN A 117 7.33 5.68 18.12
CA GLN A 117 6.75 6.99 17.92
C GLN A 117 7.83 8.03 17.56
N GLU A 118 8.96 8.05 18.26
CA GLU A 118 10.07 8.97 17.97
C GLU A 118 10.61 8.77 16.55
N MET A 119 10.84 7.51 16.14
CA MET A 119 11.37 7.18 14.82
C MET A 119 10.40 7.49 13.67
N ILE A 120 9.09 7.35 13.89
CA ILE A 120 8.07 7.72 12.91
C ILE A 120 7.88 9.24 12.87
N GLN A 121 7.99 9.92 14.00
CA GLN A 121 7.89 11.38 14.07
C GLN A 121 9.11 12.08 13.47
N SER A 122 10.31 11.51 13.59
CA SER A 122 11.53 12.01 12.95
C SER A 122 11.49 11.86 11.43
N GLY A 123 10.59 11.01 10.91
CA GLY A 123 10.45 10.71 9.48
C GLY A 123 11.52 9.75 8.96
N GLU A 124 12.22 9.04 9.86
CA GLU A 124 13.20 8.02 9.48
C GLU A 124 12.52 6.80 8.88
N TYR A 125 11.41 6.37 9.48
CA TYR A 125 10.56 5.29 9.00
C TYR A 125 9.09 5.72 8.92
N ASP A 126 8.36 5.13 7.98
CA ASP A 126 6.91 5.35 7.85
C ASP A 126 6.11 4.30 8.63
N LEU A 127 6.66 3.10 8.83
CA LEU A 127 6.04 2.01 9.59
C LEU A 127 7.11 1.16 10.29
N ILE A 128 6.81 0.72 11.52
CA ILE A 128 7.63 -0.24 12.25
C ILE A 128 6.79 -1.47 12.56
N VAL A 129 7.31 -2.65 12.22
CA VAL A 129 6.68 -3.95 12.46
C VAL A 129 7.53 -4.73 13.45
N ASP A 130 6.97 -5.05 14.62
CA ASP A 130 7.65 -5.85 15.65
C ASP A 130 7.13 -7.29 15.67
N PHE A 131 8.02 -8.22 15.33
CA PHE A 131 7.81 -9.64 15.51
C PHE A 131 8.37 -10.06 16.88
N PRO A 132 7.52 -10.59 17.78
CA PRO A 132 7.96 -11.03 19.09
C PRO A 132 8.96 -12.19 18.98
N PRO A 133 9.84 -12.39 19.98
CA PRO A 133 10.78 -13.51 19.98
C PRO A 133 10.04 -14.85 19.91
N GLY A 134 10.59 -15.79 19.14
CA GLY A 134 10.01 -17.11 18.93
C GLY A 134 8.72 -17.10 18.09
N PHE A 135 8.46 -16.02 17.34
CA PHE A 135 7.27 -15.89 16.48
C PHE A 135 7.11 -17.08 15.52
N GLY A 136 8.14 -17.38 14.72
CA GLY A 136 8.13 -18.46 13.74
C GLY A 136 7.99 -19.84 14.40
N GLU A 137 8.69 -20.08 15.50
CA GLU A 137 8.60 -21.35 16.25
C GLU A 137 7.20 -21.60 16.78
N ARG A 138 6.57 -20.60 17.41
CA ARG A 138 5.18 -20.70 17.89
C ARG A 138 4.19 -20.88 16.74
N LEU A 139 4.41 -20.22 15.60
CA LEU A 139 3.55 -20.36 14.43
C LEU A 139 3.62 -21.78 13.85
N VAL A 140 4.83 -22.36 13.75
CA VAL A 140 5.03 -23.75 13.31
C VAL A 140 4.50 -24.75 14.34
N ALA A 141 4.68 -24.50 15.63
CA ALA A 141 4.15 -25.35 16.70
C ALA A 141 2.62 -25.38 16.70
N SER A 142 1.97 -24.22 16.51
CA SER A 142 0.52 -24.09 16.37
C SER A 142 -0.02 -24.89 15.19
N ARG A 143 0.73 -24.97 14.08
CA ARG A 143 0.36 -25.81 12.93
C ARG A 143 0.40 -27.31 13.26
N ARG A 144 1.43 -27.77 13.97
CA ARG A 144 1.59 -29.20 14.31
C ARG A 144 0.47 -29.70 15.21
N SER A 145 0.05 -28.91 16.21
CA SER A 145 -1.03 -29.32 17.12
C SER A 145 -2.40 -29.42 16.45
N LEU A 146 -2.64 -28.66 15.38
CA LEU A 146 -3.85 -28.78 14.57
C LEU A 146 -3.86 -30.05 13.71
N ALA A 147 -2.70 -30.47 13.19
CA ALA A 147 -2.58 -31.70 12.41
C ALA A 147 -2.82 -32.95 13.28
N ASP A 148 -2.21 -33.00 14.47
CA ASP A 148 -2.27 -34.15 15.39
C ASP A 148 -3.70 -34.41 15.93
N ARG A 149 -4.46 -33.33 16.14
CA ARG A 149 -5.89 -33.41 16.50
C ARG A 149 -6.76 -33.99 15.39
N SER A 150 -6.42 -33.73 14.12
CA SER A 150 -7.17 -34.25 12.98
C SER A 150 -7.00 -35.76 12.80
N GLU A 151 -5.88 -36.34 13.25
CA GLU A 151 -5.63 -37.78 13.18
C GLU A 151 -6.29 -38.55 14.33
N THR A 152 -6.38 -37.94 15.52
CA THR A 152 -6.97 -38.58 16.71
C THR A 152 -8.50 -38.72 16.63
N ASP A 153 -9.20 -37.87 15.88
CA ASP A 153 -10.66 -37.94 15.71
C ASP A 153 -11.13 -38.94 14.62
N ALA A 154 -10.21 -39.64 13.94
CA ALA A 154 -10.56 -40.66 12.93
C ALA A 154 -10.83 -42.05 13.54
N ASP A 155 -10.41 -42.29 14.78
CA ASP A 155 -10.68 -43.51 15.55
C ASP A 155 -10.96 -43.09 16.99
N VAL A 156 -12.24 -42.96 17.38
CA VAL A 156 -12.79 -43.47 18.66
C VAL A 156 -14.23 -42.98 18.87
N ASP A 157 -15.07 -43.98 19.05
CA ASP A 157 -16.45 -43.96 19.51
C ASP A 157 -16.58 -43.24 20.88
N SER A 158 -17.75 -42.64 21.05
CA SER A 158 -18.29 -42.01 22.25
C SER A 158 -17.72 -42.48 23.61
N THR A 159 -17.30 -41.53 24.46
CA THR A 159 -17.67 -41.39 25.90
C THR A 159 -16.86 -40.26 26.55
N SER A 160 -17.54 -39.17 26.96
CA SER A 160 -17.00 -38.25 27.99
C SER A 160 -17.02 -38.93 29.36
N PRO A 161 -16.12 -38.58 30.30
CA PRO A 161 -16.51 -37.51 31.22
C PRO A 161 -15.38 -36.58 31.74
N SER A 162 -15.77 -35.33 31.96
CA SER A 162 -15.48 -34.49 33.14
C SER A 162 -14.03 -34.08 33.48
N SER A 163 -13.80 -32.78 33.30
CA SER A 163 -13.27 -31.80 34.28
C SER A 163 -12.22 -32.24 35.30
N ALA A 164 -11.05 -31.62 35.20
CA ALA A 164 -10.38 -30.79 36.23
C ALA A 164 -8.87 -31.03 36.24
N GLU A 165 -8.13 -30.17 35.53
CA GLU A 165 -6.76 -29.78 35.87
C GLU A 165 -6.53 -28.39 35.26
N GLU A 166 -7.18 -27.41 35.89
CA GLU A 166 -6.84 -26.00 35.74
C GLU A 166 -5.58 -25.73 36.56
N SER A 167 -4.59 -25.09 35.91
CA SER A 167 -3.48 -24.30 36.49
C SER A 167 -2.07 -24.85 36.19
N ALA A 168 -1.54 -24.60 34.97
CA ALA A 168 -0.12 -24.22 34.75
C ALA A 168 0.32 -23.95 33.29
N GLU A 169 -0.42 -24.37 32.25
CA GLU A 169 0.15 -24.49 30.88
C GLU A 169 -0.43 -23.56 29.79
N THR A 170 -1.21 -22.53 30.12
CA THR A 170 -1.96 -21.73 29.13
C THR A 170 -1.13 -20.74 28.29
N VAL A 171 0.21 -20.74 28.35
CA VAL A 171 1.05 -19.71 27.68
C VAL A 171 1.64 -20.18 26.32
N GLU A 172 1.68 -21.47 26.01
CA GLU A 172 2.47 -21.97 24.87
C GLU A 172 1.71 -22.22 23.55
N THR A 173 0.38 -22.09 23.51
CA THR A 173 -0.45 -22.30 22.29
C THR A 173 -1.15 -21.06 21.76
N ALA A 174 -0.83 -19.86 22.25
CA ALA A 174 -1.41 -18.63 21.73
C ALA A 174 -0.84 -18.30 20.34
N VAL A 175 -1.73 -18.03 19.37
CA VAL A 175 -1.35 -17.58 18.01
C VAL A 175 -0.53 -16.30 18.16
N PRO A 176 0.70 -16.24 17.61
CA PRO A 176 1.54 -15.07 17.78
C PRO A 176 1.03 -13.88 16.94
N GLU A 177 0.96 -12.70 17.55
CA GLU A 177 0.49 -11.47 16.90
C GLU A 177 1.66 -10.50 16.66
N PRO A 178 1.97 -10.13 15.41
CA PRO A 178 2.93 -9.07 15.13
C PRO A 178 2.32 -7.71 15.48
N LYS A 179 3.12 -6.79 16.05
CA LYS A 179 2.67 -5.44 16.40
C LYS A 179 3.09 -4.45 15.32
N LEU A 180 2.13 -3.67 14.81
CA LEU A 180 2.39 -2.62 13.83
C LEU A 180 2.27 -1.25 14.51
N PHE A 181 3.33 -0.45 14.44
CA PHE A 181 3.35 0.93 14.92
C PHE A 181 3.13 1.87 13.74
N VAL A 182 2.01 2.60 13.76
CA VAL A 182 1.56 3.49 12.69
C VAL A 182 1.17 4.84 13.25
N ASN A 183 1.55 5.92 12.56
CA ASN A 183 1.00 7.24 12.79
C ASN A 183 -0.14 7.52 11.80
N LYS A 184 -1.39 7.27 12.23
CA LYS A 184 -2.59 7.43 11.39
C LYS A 184 -2.80 8.86 10.86
N ALA A 185 -2.21 9.87 11.52
CA ALA A 185 -2.30 11.26 11.08
C ALA A 185 -1.34 11.59 9.93
N ASN A 186 -0.34 10.73 9.66
CA ASN A 186 0.61 10.88 8.57
C ASN A 186 0.18 10.01 7.38
N ASP A 187 -0.03 10.63 6.23
CA ASP A 187 -0.43 9.95 5.00
C ASP A 187 0.57 8.87 4.57
N ARG A 188 1.88 9.10 4.73
CA ARG A 188 2.92 8.11 4.38
C ARG A 188 2.86 6.88 5.26
N SER A 189 2.67 7.08 6.57
CA SER A 189 2.55 5.99 7.54
C SER A 189 1.27 5.19 7.31
N ARG A 190 0.17 5.85 6.93
CA ARG A 190 -1.08 5.18 6.53
C ARG A 190 -0.90 4.31 5.29
N VAL A 191 -0.28 4.85 4.23
CA VAL A 191 0.01 4.08 3.01
C VAL A 191 0.93 2.89 3.30
N ALA A 192 1.97 3.08 4.13
CA ALA A 192 2.87 2.01 4.53
C ALA A 192 2.14 0.91 5.33
N HIS A 193 1.23 1.29 6.22
CA HIS A 193 0.37 0.37 6.96
C HIS A 193 -0.53 -0.45 6.02
N ASP A 194 -1.24 0.20 5.10
CA ASP A 194 -2.17 -0.47 4.18
C ASP A 194 -1.44 -1.46 3.26
N ARG A 195 -0.24 -1.10 2.80
CA ARG A 195 0.67 -2.00 2.06
C ARG A 195 1.06 -3.19 2.94
N MET A 196 1.60 -2.95 4.14
CA MET A 196 2.04 -4.02 5.04
C MET A 196 0.90 -4.98 5.45
N GLU A 197 -0.29 -4.45 5.70
CA GLU A 197 -1.48 -5.26 6.01
C GLU A 197 -1.81 -6.21 4.85
N THR A 198 -1.69 -5.73 3.61
CA THR A 198 -1.87 -6.56 2.42
C THR A 198 -0.82 -7.65 2.31
N ILE A 199 0.45 -7.33 2.55
CA ILE A 199 1.57 -8.29 2.55
C ILE A 199 1.34 -9.39 3.60
N LEU A 200 1.06 -9.00 4.84
CA LEU A 200 0.81 -9.94 5.94
C LEU A 200 -0.43 -10.80 5.69
N ARG A 201 -1.47 -10.24 5.09
CA ARG A 201 -2.68 -10.99 4.71
C ARG A 201 -2.39 -12.04 3.65
N ASN A 202 -1.64 -11.69 2.61
CA ASN A 202 -1.23 -12.61 1.55
C ASN A 202 -0.35 -13.73 2.13
N TRP A 203 0.61 -13.37 2.97
CA TRP A 203 1.52 -14.32 3.62
C TRP A 203 0.80 -15.28 4.55
N ARG A 204 -0.15 -14.77 5.36
CA ARG A 204 -1.05 -15.61 6.14
C ARG A 204 -1.85 -16.57 5.26
N GLY A 205 -2.28 -16.12 4.08
CA GLY A 205 -2.93 -16.97 3.08
C GLY A 205 -2.05 -18.12 2.59
N ASP A 206 -0.74 -17.89 2.40
CA ASP A 206 0.21 -18.94 2.05
C ASP A 206 0.32 -19.99 3.16
N PHE A 207 0.41 -19.57 4.43
CA PHE A 207 0.39 -20.50 5.57
C PHE A 207 -0.86 -21.38 5.60
N VAL A 208 -2.02 -20.77 5.38
CA VAL A 208 -3.30 -21.49 5.35
C VAL A 208 -3.30 -22.50 4.21
N ARG A 209 -2.96 -22.08 2.98
CA ARG A 209 -2.91 -22.97 1.80
C ARG A 209 -1.96 -24.16 2.02
N GLU A 210 -0.79 -23.92 2.59
CA GLU A 210 0.19 -24.97 2.85
C GLU A 210 -0.30 -25.93 3.95
N SER A 211 -0.96 -25.43 4.99
CA SER A 211 -1.59 -26.27 6.01
C SER A 211 -2.67 -27.20 5.43
N PHE A 212 -3.46 -26.71 4.47
CA PHE A 212 -4.54 -27.49 3.84
C PHE A 212 -3.99 -28.60 2.94
N LYS A 213 -2.92 -28.32 2.18
CA LYS A 213 -2.23 -29.34 1.37
C LYS A 213 -1.71 -30.49 2.22
N GLN A 214 -1.09 -30.20 3.37
CA GLN A 214 -0.52 -31.21 4.25
C GLN A 214 -1.58 -32.09 4.91
N ASN A 215 -2.74 -31.51 5.26
CA ASN A 215 -3.85 -32.25 5.87
C ASN A 215 -4.83 -32.86 4.86
N ASN A 216 -4.49 -32.84 3.56
CA ASN A 216 -5.33 -33.32 2.46
C ASN A 216 -6.74 -32.70 2.44
N ILE A 217 -6.89 -31.51 3.01
CA ILE A 217 -8.15 -30.77 3.05
C ILE A 217 -8.27 -30.01 1.71
N PRO A 218 -9.39 -30.16 0.98
CA PRO A 218 -9.59 -29.41 -0.25
C PRO A 218 -9.42 -27.89 -0.01
N PRO A 219 -8.61 -27.17 -0.81
CA PRO A 219 -8.38 -25.73 -0.63
C PRO A 219 -9.68 -24.89 -0.66
N ALA A 220 -10.73 -25.40 -1.32
CA ALA A 220 -12.06 -24.79 -1.34
C ALA A 220 -12.72 -24.70 0.06
N ALA A 221 -12.22 -25.41 1.07
CA ALA A 221 -12.74 -25.33 2.44
C ALA A 221 -12.27 -24.08 3.20
N SER A 222 -11.13 -23.46 2.84
CA SER A 222 -10.68 -22.19 3.43
C SER A 222 -11.28 -20.97 2.74
N GLU A 223 -11.56 -21.08 1.45
CA GLU A 223 -12.12 -20.00 0.61
C GLU A 223 -13.41 -20.50 -0.05
N PRO A 224 -14.54 -20.51 0.67
CA PRO A 224 -15.77 -21.16 0.22
C PRO A 224 -16.45 -20.46 -0.98
N PHE A 225 -15.98 -19.28 -1.36
CA PHE A 225 -16.49 -18.55 -2.51
C PHE A 225 -15.34 -17.79 -3.21
N VAL A 226 -15.39 -17.80 -4.54
CA VAL A 226 -14.64 -16.87 -5.38
C VAL A 226 -15.63 -15.79 -5.81
N TYR A 227 -15.26 -14.52 -5.67
CA TYR A 227 -16.08 -13.40 -6.13
C TYR A 227 -15.51 -12.86 -7.44
N GLU A 228 -16.40 -12.58 -8.39
CA GLU A 228 -16.05 -11.95 -9.66
C GLU A 228 -16.40 -10.46 -9.55
N ASN A 229 -15.40 -9.60 -9.65
CA ASN A 229 -15.59 -8.16 -9.65
C ASN A 229 -15.94 -7.72 -11.07
N GLU A 230 -17.23 -7.61 -11.36
CA GLU A 230 -17.70 -6.98 -12.59
C GLU A 230 -17.90 -5.48 -12.35
N ASP A 231 -17.13 -4.64 -13.06
CA ASP A 231 -17.31 -3.19 -13.01
C ASP A 231 -18.61 -2.82 -13.74
N ILE A 232 -19.67 -2.62 -12.96
CA ILE A 232 -21.00 -2.21 -13.43
C ILE A 232 -21.07 -0.72 -13.82
N ALA A 233 -19.98 0.04 -13.73
CA ALA A 233 -19.97 1.42 -14.17
C ALA A 233 -20.12 1.49 -15.69
N HIS A 234 -21.28 1.94 -16.18
CA HIS A 234 -21.43 2.35 -17.57
C HIS A 234 -20.31 3.34 -17.95
N GLU A 235 -19.60 3.11 -19.06
CA GLU A 235 -18.49 3.95 -19.54
C GLU A 235 -18.82 5.47 -19.57
N VAL A 236 -20.10 5.79 -19.75
CA VAL A 236 -20.66 7.15 -19.76
C VAL A 236 -20.55 7.83 -18.39
N THR A 237 -20.73 7.11 -17.28
CA THR A 237 -20.66 7.65 -15.92
C THR A 237 -19.22 7.99 -15.52
N ARG A 238 -18.24 7.19 -15.97
CA ARG A 238 -16.82 7.45 -15.77
C ARG A 238 -16.39 8.72 -16.51
N ARG A 239 -16.85 8.89 -17.75
CA ARG A 239 -16.64 10.13 -18.53
C ARG A 239 -17.38 11.32 -17.92
N ALA A 240 -18.61 11.15 -17.44
CA ALA A 240 -19.38 12.21 -16.79
C ALA A 240 -18.71 12.71 -15.49
N ALA A 241 -18.11 11.82 -14.69
CA ALA A 241 -17.38 12.20 -13.49
C ALA A 241 -16.13 13.03 -13.81
N VAL A 242 -15.40 12.68 -14.87
CA VAL A 242 -14.27 13.48 -15.37
C VAL A 242 -14.77 14.83 -15.90
N TRP A 243 -15.87 14.85 -16.68
CA TRP A 243 -16.48 16.09 -17.17
C TRP A 243 -16.94 17.00 -16.04
N SER A 244 -17.52 16.48 -14.95
CA SER A 244 -17.88 17.28 -13.76
C SER A 244 -16.69 17.92 -13.06
N LYS A 245 -15.50 17.30 -13.11
CA LYS A 245 -14.27 17.90 -12.58
C LYS A 245 -13.68 18.96 -13.50
N VAL A 246 -13.87 18.84 -14.82
CA VAL A 246 -13.32 19.76 -15.83
C VAL A 246 -14.24 20.95 -16.12
N LEU A 247 -15.56 20.78 -16.00
CA LEU A 247 -16.58 21.79 -16.33
C LEU A 247 -16.40 23.13 -15.59
N PRO A 248 -16.08 23.18 -14.28
CA PRO A 248 -15.81 24.44 -13.58
C PRO A 248 -14.64 25.22 -14.19
N PHE A 249 -13.59 24.52 -14.63
CA PHE A 249 -12.42 25.14 -15.26
C PHE A 249 -12.74 25.66 -16.65
N VAL A 250 -13.52 24.93 -17.45
CA VAL A 250 -13.96 25.38 -18.77
C VAL A 250 -14.83 26.63 -18.65
N VAL A 251 -15.79 26.65 -17.73
CA VAL A 251 -16.65 27.83 -17.49
C VAL A 251 -15.81 29.03 -17.03
N LEU A 252 -14.80 28.82 -16.18
CA LEU A 252 -13.89 29.88 -15.74
C LEU A 252 -13.07 30.46 -16.91
N ILE A 253 -12.54 29.60 -17.79
CA ILE A 253 -11.79 30.01 -19.00
C ILE A 253 -12.71 30.72 -20.00
N TRP A 254 -13.96 30.30 -20.11
CA TRP A 254 -14.93 30.88 -21.05
C TRP A 254 -15.53 32.20 -20.54
N ALA A 255 -15.51 32.43 -19.23
CA ALA A 255 -15.97 33.65 -18.59
C ALA A 255 -14.89 34.76 -18.50
N LEU A 256 -13.64 34.46 -18.85
CA LEU A 256 -12.48 35.36 -18.86
C LEU A 256 -12.25 35.97 -20.25
#